data_AF-A0A6G9QMV4-F1
#
_entry.id   AF-A0A6G9QMV4-F1
#
_cell.length_a   1.000
_cell.length_b   1.000
_cell.length_c   1.000
_cell.angle_alpha   90.00
_cell.angle_beta   90.00
_cell.angle_gamma   90.00
#
_symmetry.space_group_name_H-M   'P 1'
#
loop_
_entity.id
_entity.type
_entity.pdbx_description
1 polymer ?
#
loop_
_entity_poly.entity_id
_entity_poly.type
_entity_poly.pdbx_seq_one_letter_code
_entity_poly.pdbx_strand_id
1 'polypeptide(L)'
;MKFIVIIILIAIGVYLYNRAKNRAQEEQAEQKPSAPLNRADAEIDAIDEQGTPEVEPKLVDPVISEVVDSVPEPEPEPEPEPEPEPEPEPEPEPEPEPEPEPEPEPEPEPELEPGPVKSGLASTGSWASDVFNKIVQTANEADNPQREFDALVAVIGHSYKMRKQADYCQYGANLKADYLAVFEVLYQQDKATFADAKAPAHMQLATLLNDVGEFDQAIAVCQHALKHQLSDGTVTGFEGRITRIEKAKLKALS
;
A
#
# COMPACT_ATOMS: atom_id res chain seq x y z
N MET A 1 19.56 29.73 11.28
CA MET A 1 19.26 28.46 12.00
C MET A 1 17.84 28.42 12.57
N LYS A 2 17.41 29.36 13.43
CA LYS A 2 16.06 29.34 14.04
C LYS A 2 14.89 29.33 13.04
N PHE A 3 15.00 30.07 11.93
CA PHE A 3 13.97 30.10 10.88
C PHE A 3 13.81 28.78 10.12
N ILE A 4 14.90 28.02 9.94
CA ILE A 4 14.87 26.73 9.25
C ILE A 4 14.12 25.70 10.11
N VAL A 5 14.39 25.70 11.42
CA VAL A 5 13.67 24.84 12.39
C VAL A 5 12.18 25.16 12.40
N ILE A 6 11.80 26.45 12.36
CA ILE A 6 10.39 26.85 12.32
C ILE A 6 9.70 26.36 11.03
N ILE A 7 10.36 26.46 9.87
CA ILE A 7 9.80 25.98 8.60
C ILE A 7 9.62 24.45 8.62
N ILE A 8 10.59 23.71 9.16
CA ILE A 8 10.50 22.25 9.29
C ILE A 8 9.33 21.85 10.21
N LEU A 9 9.16 22.53 11.35
CA LEU A 9 8.04 22.26 12.27
C LEU A 9 6.69 22.56 11.62
N ILE A 10 6.58 23.63 10.82
CA ILE A 10 5.36 23.94 10.07
C ILE A 10 5.08 22.86 9.02
N ALA A 11 6.10 22.41 8.28
CA ALA A 11 5.95 21.35 7.27
C ALA A 11 5.50 20.02 7.90
N ILE A 12 6.11 19.64 9.03
CA ILE A 12 5.70 18.45 9.80
C ILE A 12 4.26 18.60 10.29
N GLY A 13 3.89 19.76 10.83
CA GLY A 13 2.52 20.03 11.29
C GLY A 13 1.48 19.90 10.16
N VAL A 14 1.75 20.47 9.00
CA VAL A 14 0.87 20.38 7.81
C VAL A 14 0.77 18.93 7.31
N TYR A 15 1.89 18.21 7.31
CA TYR A 15 1.93 16.80 6.91
C TYR A 15 1.08 15.92 7.85
N LEU A 16 1.26 16.08 9.17
CA LEU A 16 0.50 15.33 10.17
C LEU A 16 -1.00 15.67 10.11
N TYR A 17 -1.36 16.94 9.89
CA TYR A 17 -2.74 17.37 9.71
C TYR A 17 -3.40 16.71 8.49
N ASN A 18 -2.73 16.73 7.34
CA ASN A 18 -3.26 16.10 6.12
C ASN A 18 -3.36 14.58 6.27
N ARG A 19 -2.39 13.95 6.94
CA ARG A 19 -2.42 12.51 7.24
C ARG A 19 -3.60 12.14 8.15
N ALA A 20 -3.87 12.93 9.19
CA ALA A 20 -5.02 12.72 10.08
C ALA A 20 -6.35 12.93 9.36
N LYS A 21 -6.45 13.98 8.53
CA LYS A 21 -7.66 14.27 7.74
C LYS A 21 -7.99 13.15 6.75
N ASN A 22 -6.99 12.58 6.08
CA ASN A 22 -7.21 11.50 5.12
C ASN A 22 -7.71 10.22 5.81
N ARG A 23 -7.19 9.89 7.01
CA ARG A 23 -7.68 8.76 7.82
C ARG A 23 -9.15 8.93 8.24
N ALA A 24 -9.52 10.15 8.67
CA ALA A 24 -10.91 10.44 9.03
C ALA A 24 -11.88 10.33 7.84
N GLN A 25 -11.43 10.63 6.62
CA GLN A 25 -12.25 10.46 5.41
C GLN A 25 -12.39 8.98 5.01
N GLU A 26 -11.36 8.17 5.24
CA GLU A 26 -11.36 6.73 4.96
C GLU A 26 -12.30 5.98 5.93
N GLU A 27 -12.26 6.31 7.22
CA GLU A 27 -13.17 5.76 8.24
C GLU A 27 -14.64 6.13 7.97
N GLN A 28 -14.91 7.35 7.48
CA GLN A 28 -16.26 7.75 7.06
C GLN A 28 -16.72 7.07 5.76
N ALA A 29 -15.79 6.71 4.87
CA ALA A 29 -16.10 5.98 3.65
C ALA A 29 -16.44 4.51 3.93
N GLU A 30 -15.79 3.87 4.91
CA GLU A 30 -16.08 2.48 5.32
C GLU A 30 -17.39 2.32 6.10
N GLN A 31 -17.88 3.36 6.80
CA GLN A 31 -19.13 3.31 7.56
C GLN A 31 -20.41 3.51 6.72
N LYS A 32 -20.31 3.78 5.42
CA LYS A 32 -21.50 3.94 4.57
C LYS A 32 -21.99 2.57 4.10
N PRO A 33 -23.18 2.10 4.49
CA PRO A 33 -23.67 0.79 4.09
C PRO A 33 -23.84 0.75 2.57
N SER A 34 -23.23 -0.26 1.94
CA SER A 34 -23.36 -0.55 0.52
C SER A 34 -24.83 -0.74 0.16
N ALA A 35 -25.33 0.07 -0.78
CA ALA A 35 -26.68 -0.02 -1.29
C ALA A 35 -26.99 -1.44 -1.82
N PRO A 36 -28.19 -1.99 -1.58
CA PRO A 36 -28.53 -3.33 -2.01
C PRO A 36 -28.72 -3.37 -3.53
N LEU A 37 -28.10 -4.38 -4.13
CA LEU A 37 -28.19 -4.72 -5.54
C LEU A 37 -29.48 -5.52 -5.77
N ASN A 38 -30.51 -4.92 -6.35
CA ASN A 38 -31.66 -5.63 -6.93
C ASN A 38 -32.12 -4.85 -8.18
N ARG A 39 -31.84 -5.34 -9.39
CA ARG A 39 -32.54 -6.42 -10.13
C ARG A 39 -33.96 -5.96 -10.51
N ALA A 40 -34.04 -5.30 -11.66
CA ALA A 40 -35.28 -4.95 -12.32
C ALA A 40 -35.91 -6.20 -12.97
N ASP A 41 -37.11 -6.52 -12.47
CA ASP A 41 -38.33 -6.76 -13.22
C ASP A 41 -38.39 -7.96 -14.17
N ALA A 42 -38.82 -9.09 -13.61
CA ALA A 42 -39.57 -10.13 -14.30
C ALA A 42 -40.93 -10.29 -13.60
N GLU A 43 -41.91 -9.57 -14.14
CA GLU A 43 -43.33 -9.91 -14.30
C GLU A 43 -43.76 -11.31 -13.81
N ILE A 44 -44.58 -11.41 -12.75
CA ILE A 44 -45.71 -12.36 -12.62
C ILE A 44 -46.79 -11.74 -11.72
N ASP A 45 -48.01 -11.83 -12.24
CA ASP A 45 -49.31 -11.40 -11.76
C ASP A 45 -49.92 -12.35 -10.70
N ALA A 46 -50.83 -11.80 -9.88
CA ALA A 46 -51.88 -12.48 -9.09
C ALA A 46 -51.50 -13.39 -7.88
N ILE A 47 -52.04 -13.09 -6.68
CA ILE A 47 -53.26 -13.68 -6.09
C ILE A 47 -53.52 -13.06 -4.69
N ASP A 48 -54.82 -12.95 -4.42
CA ASP A 48 -55.64 -12.45 -3.31
C ASP A 48 -55.46 -13.10 -1.92
N GLU A 49 -56.11 -12.45 -0.94
CA GLU A 49 -56.66 -12.91 0.35
C GLU A 49 -56.00 -12.52 1.70
N GLN A 50 -56.68 -11.53 2.31
CA GLN A 50 -57.26 -11.51 3.67
C GLN A 50 -56.37 -11.37 4.94
N GLY A 51 -56.70 -10.36 5.75
CA GLY A 51 -56.39 -10.30 7.19
C GLY A 51 -56.29 -8.88 7.79
N THR A 52 -57.44 -8.28 8.11
CA THR A 52 -57.65 -6.94 8.75
C THR A 52 -57.36 -6.93 10.28
N PRO A 53 -57.63 -5.84 11.05
CA PRO A 53 -56.82 -4.63 11.31
C PRO A 53 -56.66 -4.39 12.86
N GLU A 54 -56.61 -3.11 13.32
CA GLU A 54 -56.98 -2.62 14.68
C GLU A 54 -55.80 -2.39 15.67
N VAL A 55 -55.58 -1.27 16.40
CA VAL A 55 -56.25 0.03 16.63
C VAL A 55 -55.17 1.06 17.04
N GLU A 56 -55.38 2.31 16.68
CA GLU A 56 -54.85 3.56 17.28
C GLU A 56 -55.67 3.94 18.57
N PRO A 57 -55.53 5.11 19.25
CA PRO A 57 -54.42 6.04 19.53
C PRO A 57 -54.42 6.58 21.01
N LYS A 58 -53.65 7.67 21.28
CA LYS A 58 -53.88 8.78 22.29
C LYS A 58 -53.27 8.63 23.71
N LEU A 59 -52.84 9.67 24.45
CA LEU A 59 -52.64 11.12 24.29
C LEU A 59 -51.82 11.63 25.52
N VAL A 60 -51.02 12.70 25.33
CA VAL A 60 -50.68 13.89 26.19
C VAL A 60 -50.11 13.80 27.62
N ASP A 61 -48.89 14.36 27.77
CA ASP A 61 -48.44 15.57 28.53
C ASP A 61 -49.41 16.33 29.48
N PRO A 62 -48.95 17.33 30.28
CA PRO A 62 -47.72 17.49 31.11
C PRO A 62 -48.08 18.09 32.51
N VAL A 63 -47.09 18.48 33.35
CA VAL A 63 -47.05 19.70 34.24
C VAL A 63 -46.12 19.53 35.46
N ILE A 64 -45.38 20.63 35.70
CA ILE A 64 -44.41 20.98 36.75
C ILE A 64 -45.11 21.33 38.08
N SER A 65 -44.57 20.95 39.26
CA SER A 65 -44.50 21.82 40.47
C SER A 65 -43.78 21.17 41.68
N GLU A 66 -42.98 22.01 42.36
CA GLU A 66 -42.65 22.09 43.81
C GLU A 66 -41.97 20.91 44.54
N VAL A 67 -40.70 21.03 44.97
CA VAL A 67 -40.13 21.68 46.19
C VAL A 67 -40.50 20.97 47.50
N VAL A 68 -39.54 20.23 48.08
CA VAL A 68 -39.09 20.26 49.50
C VAL A 68 -37.98 19.21 49.70
N ASP A 69 -36.78 19.63 50.09
CA ASP A 69 -36.24 19.58 51.47
C ASP A 69 -35.60 18.23 51.83
N SER A 70 -34.26 18.18 51.90
CA SER A 70 -33.50 17.10 52.53
C SER A 70 -32.10 17.62 52.91
N VAL A 71 -31.80 17.45 54.19
CA VAL A 71 -30.65 17.89 54.99
C VAL A 71 -29.30 17.36 54.47
N PRO A 72 -28.20 18.13 54.50
CA PRO A 72 -26.88 17.60 54.13
C PRO A 72 -26.28 16.72 55.24
N GLU A 73 -25.87 15.49 54.89
CA GLU A 73 -25.03 14.61 55.72
C GLU A 73 -23.60 15.16 55.83
N PRO A 74 -22.87 14.92 56.95
CA PRO A 74 -21.51 15.40 57.13
C PRO A 74 -20.51 14.63 56.24
N GLU A 75 -19.56 15.37 55.67
CA GLU A 75 -18.45 14.86 54.85
C GLU A 75 -17.56 13.89 55.64
N PRO A 76 -17.11 12.77 55.04
CA PRO A 76 -16.10 11.91 55.65
C PRO A 76 -14.72 12.59 55.64
N GLU A 77 -13.99 12.46 56.76
CA GLU A 77 -12.61 12.95 56.91
C GLU A 77 -11.69 12.34 55.82
N PRO A 78 -10.71 13.12 55.29
CA PRO A 78 -9.78 12.62 54.29
C PRO A 78 -8.83 11.57 54.89
N GLU A 79 -8.71 10.42 54.22
CA GLU A 79 -7.68 9.43 54.53
C GLU A 79 -6.26 10.02 54.36
N PRO A 80 -5.29 9.63 55.20
CA PRO A 80 -3.92 10.12 55.08
C PRO A 80 -3.28 9.64 53.78
N GLU A 81 -2.67 10.57 53.04
CA GLU A 81 -1.91 10.28 51.83
C GLU A 81 -0.76 9.29 52.12
N PRO A 82 -0.56 8.27 51.27
CA PRO A 82 0.58 7.36 51.40
C PRO A 82 1.89 8.11 51.17
N GLU A 83 2.88 7.86 52.03
CA GLU A 83 4.23 8.39 51.89
C GLU A 83 4.83 8.01 50.52
N PRO A 84 5.58 8.91 49.87
CA PRO A 84 6.21 8.61 48.58
C PRO A 84 7.26 7.51 48.75
N GLU A 85 7.14 6.46 47.94
CA GLU A 85 8.15 5.41 47.84
C GLU A 85 9.51 6.01 47.41
N PRO A 86 10.63 5.48 47.93
CA PRO A 86 11.96 5.97 47.59
C PRO A 86 12.24 5.78 46.09
N GLU A 87 12.77 6.84 45.46
CA GLU A 87 13.17 6.81 44.04
C GLU A 87 14.17 5.68 43.78
N PRO A 88 13.98 4.89 42.70
CA PRO A 88 14.93 3.87 42.31
C PRO A 88 16.29 4.50 41.96
N GLU A 89 17.36 3.89 42.46
CA GLU A 89 18.73 4.29 42.11
C GLU A 89 18.93 4.24 40.58
N PRO A 90 19.66 5.21 39.99
CA PRO A 90 19.91 5.23 38.57
C PRO A 90 20.69 3.99 38.15
N GLU A 91 20.14 3.25 37.18
CA GLU A 91 20.83 2.13 36.54
C GLU A 91 22.17 2.60 35.93
N PRO A 92 23.21 1.75 35.97
CA PRO A 92 24.50 2.08 35.40
C PRO A 92 24.38 2.37 33.90
N GLU A 93 25.01 3.45 33.46
CA GLU A 93 25.05 3.83 32.06
C GLU A 93 25.61 2.67 31.21
N PRO A 94 24.96 2.33 30.08
CA PRO A 94 25.46 1.30 29.18
C PRO A 94 26.85 1.70 28.65
N GLU A 95 27.78 0.75 28.69
CA GLU A 95 29.11 0.93 28.09
C GLU A 95 28.96 1.33 26.61
N PRO A 96 29.81 2.25 26.12
CA PRO A 96 29.77 2.67 24.73
C PRO A 96 29.99 1.46 23.81
N GLU A 97 29.03 1.23 22.91
CA GLU A 97 29.14 0.20 21.88
C GLU A 97 30.42 0.41 21.06
N PRO A 98 31.11 -0.68 20.67
CA PRO A 98 32.30 -0.59 19.82
C PRO A 98 31.98 0.14 18.53
N GLU A 99 32.86 1.05 18.13
CA GLU A 99 32.74 1.77 16.86
C GLU A 99 32.55 0.77 15.71
N PRO A 100 31.57 1.00 14.82
CA PRO A 100 31.35 0.13 13.67
C PRO A 100 32.63 0.09 12.83
N GLU A 101 33.06 -1.13 12.49
CA GLU A 101 34.16 -1.33 11.55
C GLU A 101 33.87 -0.55 10.26
N PRO A 102 34.91 0.07 9.64
CA PRO A 102 34.75 0.80 8.40
C PRO A 102 34.12 -0.12 7.35
N GLU A 103 32.99 0.33 6.78
CA GLU A 103 32.33 -0.38 5.70
C GLU A 103 33.34 -0.69 4.58
N PRO A 104 33.29 -1.89 3.99
CA PRO A 104 34.13 -2.23 2.85
C PRO A 104 33.92 -1.19 1.75
N GLU A 105 35.01 -0.72 1.14
CA GLU A 105 34.95 0.20 0.01
C GLU A 105 33.97 -0.35 -1.04
N PRO A 106 33.10 0.52 -1.60
CA PRO A 106 32.16 0.09 -2.63
C PRO A 106 32.94 -0.55 -3.78
N GLU A 107 32.59 -1.78 -4.12
CA GLU A 107 33.09 -2.43 -5.33
C GLU A 107 32.91 -1.49 -6.52
N PRO A 108 33.89 -1.42 -7.44
CA PRO A 108 33.80 -0.56 -8.61
C PRO A 108 32.49 -0.84 -9.35
N GLU A 109 31.72 0.23 -9.59
CA GLU A 109 30.51 0.17 -10.39
C GLU A 109 30.84 -0.55 -11.71
N PRO A 110 30.08 -1.59 -12.09
CA PRO A 110 30.27 -2.21 -13.39
C PRO A 110 30.09 -1.13 -14.45
N GLU A 111 31.14 -0.89 -15.26
CA GLU A 111 31.05 -0.08 -16.46
C GLU A 111 29.89 -0.64 -17.30
N LEU A 112 28.77 0.09 -17.30
CA LEU A 112 27.65 -0.19 -18.17
C LEU A 112 28.15 -0.05 -19.59
N GLU A 113 28.29 -1.20 -20.26
CA GLU A 113 28.51 -1.26 -21.69
C GLU A 113 27.49 -0.36 -22.43
N PRO A 114 27.89 0.23 -23.57
CA PRO A 114 27.08 1.23 -24.26
C PRO A 114 25.77 0.63 -24.79
N GLY A 115 24.70 0.86 -24.02
CA GLY A 115 23.29 0.81 -24.43
C GLY A 115 22.68 -0.60 -24.54
N PRO A 116 21.44 -0.79 -24.07
CA PRO A 116 20.69 -1.98 -24.45
C PRO A 116 20.52 -1.91 -25.97
N VAL A 117 21.09 -2.89 -26.67
CA VAL A 117 20.60 -3.29 -27.99
C VAL A 117 19.10 -3.46 -27.82
N LYS A 118 18.31 -2.55 -28.42
CA LYS A 118 16.84 -2.64 -28.50
C LYS A 118 16.46 -3.92 -29.24
N SER A 119 16.57 -5.05 -28.55
CA SER A 119 15.90 -6.28 -28.95
C SER A 119 14.44 -6.03 -28.60
N GLY A 120 13.62 -5.73 -29.60
CA GLY A 120 12.20 -5.49 -29.37
C GLY A 120 11.58 -6.62 -28.54
N LEU A 121 10.56 -6.27 -27.74
CA LEU A 121 9.82 -7.22 -26.93
C LEU A 121 9.39 -8.41 -27.81
N ALA A 122 9.40 -9.59 -27.21
CA ALA A 122 9.01 -10.82 -27.87
C ALA A 122 7.65 -10.67 -28.56
N SER A 123 7.51 -11.24 -29.76
CA SER A 123 6.22 -11.23 -30.44
C SER A 123 5.17 -11.90 -29.58
N THR A 124 4.00 -11.27 -29.48
CA THR A 124 2.83 -11.85 -28.84
C THR A 124 2.30 -13.04 -29.65
N GLY A 125 1.78 -14.05 -28.95
CA GLY A 125 1.17 -15.24 -29.59
C GLY A 125 -0.30 -15.02 -29.95
N SER A 126 -0.93 -16.03 -30.57
CA SER A 126 -2.36 -15.99 -30.94
C SER A 126 -3.32 -15.86 -29.75
N TRP A 127 -2.83 -16.05 -28.52
CA TRP A 127 -3.56 -15.85 -27.27
C TRP A 127 -3.76 -14.37 -26.91
N ALA A 128 -2.96 -13.48 -27.50
CA ALA A 128 -2.97 -12.07 -27.15
C ALA A 128 -4.15 -11.34 -27.79
N SER A 129 -4.87 -10.57 -26.96
CA SER A 129 -5.92 -9.68 -27.42
C SER A 129 -5.37 -8.54 -28.28
N ASP A 130 -6.20 -7.97 -29.16
CA ASP A 130 -5.82 -6.79 -29.96
C ASP A 130 -5.36 -5.62 -29.09
N VAL A 131 -5.96 -5.48 -27.90
CA VAL A 131 -5.56 -4.45 -26.93
C VAL A 131 -4.14 -4.71 -26.44
N PHE A 132 -3.82 -5.96 -26.08
CA PHE A 132 -2.48 -6.30 -25.62
C PHE A 132 -1.43 -6.16 -26.73
N ASN A 133 -1.76 -6.59 -27.95
CA ASN A 133 -0.90 -6.42 -29.13
C ASN A 133 -0.54 -4.95 -29.37
N LYS A 134 -1.51 -4.05 -29.26
CA LYS A 134 -1.27 -2.59 -29.39
C LYS A 134 -0.37 -2.03 -28.28
N ILE A 135 -0.53 -2.51 -27.05
CA ILE A 135 0.30 -2.06 -25.92
C ILE A 135 1.75 -2.53 -26.13
N VAL A 136 1.97 -3.78 -26.54
CA VAL A 136 3.31 -4.31 -26.86
C VAL A 136 3.92 -3.59 -28.06
N GLN A 137 3.14 -3.34 -29.10
CA GLN A 137 3.61 -2.56 -30.26
C GLN A 137 4.06 -1.16 -29.84
N THR A 138 3.31 -0.49 -28.97
CA THR A 138 3.70 0.83 -28.43
C THR A 138 5.05 0.78 -27.71
N ALA A 139 5.32 -0.29 -26.95
CA ALA A 139 6.61 -0.49 -26.30
C ALA A 139 7.75 -0.66 -27.32
N ASN A 140 7.52 -1.40 -28.39
CA ASN A 140 8.49 -1.59 -29.47
C ASN A 140 8.76 -0.33 -30.31
N GLU A 141 7.79 0.59 -30.36
CA GLU A 141 7.90 1.86 -31.07
C GLU A 141 8.53 2.99 -30.22
N ALA A 142 8.86 2.71 -28.94
CA ALA A 142 9.43 3.70 -28.05
C ALA A 142 10.78 4.23 -28.55
N ASP A 143 10.86 5.55 -28.71
CA ASP A 143 12.03 6.26 -29.24
C ASP A 143 12.95 6.83 -28.14
N ASN A 144 12.51 6.82 -26.88
CA ASN A 144 13.28 7.31 -25.73
C ASN A 144 12.99 6.50 -24.45
N PRO A 145 13.88 6.57 -23.43
CA PRO A 145 13.76 5.78 -22.20
C PRO A 145 12.47 6.02 -21.41
N GLN A 146 11.96 7.27 -21.37
CA GLN A 146 10.73 7.56 -20.63
C GLN A 146 9.52 6.88 -21.27
N ARG A 147 9.38 6.97 -22.60
CA ARG A 147 8.29 6.28 -23.31
C ARG A 147 8.41 4.77 -23.23
N GLU A 148 9.63 4.24 -23.27
CA GLU A 148 9.89 2.81 -23.11
C GLU A 148 9.47 2.33 -21.72
N PHE A 149 9.84 3.07 -20.67
CA PHE A 149 9.40 2.81 -19.31
C PHE A 149 7.89 2.86 -19.17
N ASP A 150 7.23 3.93 -19.62
CA ASP A 150 5.77 4.08 -19.53
C ASP A 150 5.04 2.94 -20.27
N ALA A 151 5.55 2.55 -21.44
CA ALA A 151 4.99 1.45 -22.21
C ALA A 151 5.20 0.09 -21.53
N LEU A 152 6.40 -0.18 -20.99
CA LEU A 152 6.67 -1.41 -20.22
C LEU A 152 5.80 -1.50 -18.98
N VAL A 153 5.60 -0.40 -18.26
CA VAL A 153 4.66 -0.31 -17.13
C VAL A 153 3.24 -0.68 -17.58
N ALA A 154 2.81 -0.22 -18.76
CA ALA A 154 1.50 -0.58 -19.32
C ALA A 154 1.41 -2.08 -19.68
N VAL A 155 2.44 -2.66 -20.29
CA VAL A 155 2.49 -4.10 -20.64
C VAL A 155 2.44 -4.95 -19.37
N ILE A 156 3.28 -4.63 -18.36
CA ILE A 156 3.30 -5.32 -17.06
C ILE A 156 1.95 -5.19 -16.37
N GLY A 157 1.37 -3.99 -16.34
CA GLY A 157 0.06 -3.75 -15.74
C GLY A 157 -1.06 -4.52 -16.40
N HIS A 158 -1.05 -4.67 -17.73
CA HIS A 158 -2.01 -5.51 -18.44
C HIS A 158 -1.79 -6.99 -18.15
N SER A 159 -0.54 -7.45 -18.20
CA SER A 159 -0.15 -8.84 -17.89
C SER A 159 -0.59 -9.22 -16.48
N TYR A 160 -0.38 -8.33 -15.51
CA TYR A 160 -0.83 -8.49 -14.12
C TYR A 160 -2.34 -8.63 -13.98
N LYS A 161 -3.13 -7.81 -14.69
CA LYS A 161 -4.60 -7.94 -14.69
C LYS A 161 -5.05 -9.30 -15.24
N MET A 162 -4.30 -9.84 -16.20
CA MET A 162 -4.57 -11.09 -16.90
C MET A 162 -3.82 -12.31 -16.32
N ARG A 163 -3.10 -12.16 -15.19
CA ARG A 163 -2.19 -13.17 -14.61
C ARG A 163 -2.77 -14.56 -14.34
N LYS A 164 -4.10 -14.70 -14.30
CA LYS A 164 -4.76 -16.01 -14.22
C LYS A 164 -4.63 -16.83 -15.51
N GLN A 165 -4.29 -16.18 -16.62
CA GLN A 165 -3.98 -16.83 -17.90
C GLN A 165 -2.47 -16.99 -18.00
N ALA A 166 -2.01 -18.23 -18.17
CA ALA A 166 -0.58 -18.58 -18.10
C ALA A 166 0.27 -17.80 -19.09
N ASP A 167 -0.20 -17.60 -20.32
CA ASP A 167 0.56 -16.90 -21.36
C ASP A 167 0.81 -15.43 -21.01
N TYR A 168 -0.20 -14.71 -20.50
CA TYR A 168 -0.04 -13.33 -20.02
C TYR A 168 0.88 -13.26 -18.81
N CYS A 169 0.74 -14.21 -17.88
CA CYS A 169 1.56 -14.25 -16.68
C CYS A 169 3.05 -14.44 -17.02
N GLN A 170 3.34 -15.41 -17.89
CA GLN A 170 4.69 -15.71 -18.35
C GLN A 170 5.28 -14.58 -19.16
N TYR A 171 4.50 -14.00 -20.09
CA TYR A 171 4.97 -12.90 -20.90
C TYR A 171 5.36 -11.70 -20.02
N GLY A 172 4.52 -11.32 -19.07
CA GLY A 172 4.81 -10.21 -18.16
C GLY A 172 6.01 -10.49 -17.24
N ALA A 173 6.17 -11.74 -16.77
CA ALA A 173 7.32 -12.14 -15.96
C ALA A 173 8.66 -11.99 -16.73
N ASN A 174 8.65 -12.28 -18.04
CA ASN A 174 9.84 -12.19 -18.89
C ASN A 174 10.33 -10.75 -19.12
N LEU A 175 9.51 -9.73 -18.84
CA LEU A 175 9.87 -8.31 -19.02
C LEU A 175 10.78 -7.76 -17.92
N LYS A 176 11.17 -8.58 -16.94
CA LYS A 176 11.97 -8.14 -15.80
C LYS A 176 13.25 -7.41 -16.22
N ALA A 177 14.02 -8.00 -17.13
CA ALA A 177 15.31 -7.46 -17.54
C ALA A 177 15.14 -6.09 -18.23
N ASP A 178 14.24 -6.01 -19.22
CA ASP A 178 13.97 -4.79 -19.98
C ASP A 178 13.48 -3.67 -19.06
N TYR A 179 12.54 -3.99 -18.16
CA TYR A 179 11.96 -3.04 -17.23
C TYR A 179 12.99 -2.47 -16.24
N LEU A 180 13.80 -3.32 -15.61
CA LEU A 180 14.80 -2.85 -14.65
C LEU A 180 15.92 -2.07 -15.34
N ALA A 181 16.31 -2.46 -16.55
CA ALA A 181 17.32 -1.74 -17.32
C ALA A 181 16.88 -0.30 -17.63
N VAL A 182 15.66 -0.11 -18.15
CA VAL A 182 15.16 1.25 -18.45
C VAL A 182 14.89 2.04 -17.17
N PHE A 183 14.44 1.38 -16.10
CA PHE A 183 14.24 2.03 -14.80
C PHE A 183 15.55 2.62 -14.28
N GLU A 184 16.65 1.86 -14.32
CA GLU A 184 17.96 2.33 -13.87
C GLU A 184 18.42 3.56 -14.66
N VAL A 185 18.24 3.56 -15.98
CA VAL A 185 18.56 4.73 -16.83
C VAL A 185 17.80 5.98 -16.36
N LEU A 186 16.49 5.86 -16.08
CA LEU A 186 15.67 6.98 -15.63
C LEU A 186 15.99 7.39 -14.19
N TYR A 187 16.27 6.42 -13.32
CA TYR A 187 16.64 6.68 -11.93
C TYR A 187 17.93 7.49 -11.83
N GLN A 188 18.94 7.18 -12.65
CA GLN A 188 20.18 7.95 -12.71
C GLN A 188 19.98 9.38 -13.24
N GLN A 189 18.96 9.61 -14.07
CA GLN A 189 18.63 10.93 -14.60
C GLN A 189 17.88 11.80 -13.56
N ASP A 190 16.99 11.21 -12.77
CA ASP A 190 16.16 11.94 -11.81
C ASP A 190 15.85 11.16 -10.53
N LYS A 191 16.90 10.90 -9.75
CA LYS A 191 16.82 10.16 -8.47
C LYS A 191 15.79 10.75 -7.50
N ALA A 192 15.62 12.08 -7.48
CA ALA A 192 14.73 12.76 -6.54
C ALA A 192 13.25 12.45 -6.82
N THR A 193 12.87 12.30 -8.09
CA THR A 193 11.50 11.96 -8.47
C THR A 193 11.13 10.50 -8.16
N PHE A 194 12.12 9.59 -8.14
CA PHE A 194 11.90 8.18 -7.86
C PHE A 194 12.01 7.82 -6.36
N ALA A 195 12.77 8.57 -5.56
CA ALA A 195 12.88 8.31 -4.13
C ALA A 195 11.51 8.39 -3.43
N ASP A 196 11.19 7.43 -2.57
CA ASP A 196 9.92 7.29 -1.85
C ASP A 196 8.67 7.17 -2.74
N ALA A 197 8.85 7.00 -4.06
CA ALA A 197 7.76 6.84 -4.99
C ALA A 197 7.08 5.46 -4.84
N LYS A 198 5.78 5.43 -5.14
CA LYS A 198 5.07 4.15 -5.30
C LYS A 198 5.53 3.49 -6.58
N ALA A 199 5.91 2.21 -6.49
CA ALA A 199 6.39 1.42 -7.61
C ALA A 199 5.42 0.27 -7.95
N PRO A 200 4.24 0.56 -8.54
CA PRO A 200 3.26 -0.46 -8.85
C PRO A 200 3.80 -1.49 -9.85
N ALA A 201 4.67 -1.10 -10.78
CA ALA A 201 5.24 -2.03 -11.76
C ALA A 201 6.22 -3.03 -11.11
N HIS A 202 7.12 -2.60 -10.20
CA HIS A 202 7.93 -3.55 -9.39
C HIS A 202 7.05 -4.52 -8.62
N MET A 203 5.99 -4.02 -7.98
CA MET A 203 5.04 -4.86 -7.24
C MET A 203 4.36 -5.89 -8.15
N GLN A 204 3.89 -5.46 -9.33
CA GLN A 204 3.17 -6.29 -10.28
C GLN A 204 4.10 -7.34 -10.88
N LEU A 205 5.31 -6.94 -11.26
CA LEU A 205 6.34 -7.80 -11.81
C LEU A 205 6.81 -8.86 -10.81
N ALA A 206 7.10 -8.48 -9.57
CA ALA A 206 7.42 -9.45 -8.50
C ALA A 206 6.29 -10.47 -8.30
N THR A 207 5.05 -10.03 -8.45
CA THR A 207 3.90 -10.92 -8.32
C THR A 207 3.76 -11.88 -9.50
N LEU A 208 3.99 -11.41 -10.73
CA LEU A 208 4.01 -12.25 -11.93
C LEU A 208 5.11 -13.31 -11.87
N LEU A 209 6.32 -12.92 -11.45
CA LEU A 209 7.45 -13.83 -11.25
C LEU A 209 7.14 -14.90 -10.20
N ASN A 210 6.53 -14.51 -9.08
CA ASN A 210 6.10 -15.46 -8.05
C ASN A 210 5.06 -16.46 -8.58
N ASP A 211 4.10 -16.01 -9.38
CA ASP A 211 3.05 -16.87 -9.93
C ASP A 211 3.58 -17.92 -10.92
N VAL A 212 4.65 -17.58 -11.67
CA VAL A 212 5.32 -18.54 -12.58
C VAL A 212 6.36 -19.41 -11.88
N GLY A 213 6.54 -19.27 -10.56
CA GLY A 213 7.49 -20.06 -9.77
C GLY A 213 8.94 -19.55 -9.81
N GLU A 214 9.19 -18.38 -10.41
CA GLU A 214 10.50 -17.73 -10.46
C GLU A 214 10.75 -16.93 -9.16
N PHE A 215 10.73 -17.63 -8.03
CA PHE A 215 10.74 -17.01 -6.69
C PHE A 215 11.98 -16.14 -6.44
N ASP A 216 13.16 -16.60 -6.86
CA ASP A 216 14.41 -15.85 -6.68
C ASP A 216 14.41 -14.55 -7.48
N GLN A 217 13.85 -14.59 -8.70
CA GLN A 217 13.70 -13.38 -9.50
C GLN A 217 12.66 -12.43 -8.91
N ALA A 218 11.57 -12.96 -8.35
CA ALA A 218 10.56 -12.17 -7.67
C ALA A 218 11.13 -11.44 -6.43
N ILE A 219 11.96 -12.13 -5.64
CA ILE A 219 12.69 -11.54 -4.51
C ILE A 219 13.67 -10.46 -5.00
N ALA A 220 14.42 -10.73 -6.07
CA ALA A 220 15.36 -9.76 -6.64
C ALA A 220 14.68 -8.46 -7.08
N VAL A 221 13.48 -8.52 -7.66
CA VAL A 221 12.70 -7.31 -8.01
C VAL A 221 12.30 -6.52 -6.76
N CYS A 222 11.95 -7.20 -5.67
CA CYS A 222 11.62 -6.53 -4.40
C CYS A 222 12.86 -5.89 -3.78
N GLN A 223 14.00 -6.59 -3.76
CA GLN A 223 15.27 -6.06 -3.27
C GLN A 223 15.75 -4.86 -4.10
N HIS A 224 15.58 -4.93 -5.42
CA HIS A 224 15.81 -3.80 -6.30
C HIS A 224 14.96 -2.60 -5.89
N ALA A 225 13.67 -2.80 -5.62
CA ALA A 225 12.80 -1.70 -5.19
C ALA A 225 13.26 -1.09 -3.85
N LEU A 226 13.68 -1.92 -2.89
CA LEU A 226 14.23 -1.46 -1.61
C LEU A 226 15.53 -0.67 -1.75
N LYS A 227 16.45 -1.11 -2.61
CA LYS A 227 17.70 -0.38 -2.93
C LYS A 227 17.40 1.05 -3.41
N HIS A 228 16.27 1.24 -4.08
CA HIS A 228 15.84 2.52 -4.64
C HIS A 228 14.85 3.28 -3.74
N GLN A 229 14.63 2.82 -2.50
CA GLN A 229 13.70 3.43 -1.53
C GLN A 229 12.27 3.55 -2.06
N LEU A 230 11.83 2.55 -2.85
CA LEU A 230 10.48 2.51 -3.41
C LEU A 230 9.50 1.84 -2.44
N SER A 231 8.23 2.26 -2.50
CA SER A 231 7.15 1.62 -1.75
C SER A 231 6.22 0.81 -2.66
N ASP A 232 5.77 -0.35 -2.19
CA ASP A 232 4.75 -1.16 -2.86
C ASP A 232 3.31 -0.72 -2.55
N GLY A 233 3.15 0.32 -1.71
CA GLY A 233 1.86 0.88 -1.30
C GLY A 233 1.18 0.12 -0.15
N THR A 234 1.77 -0.96 0.36
CA THR A 234 1.27 -1.69 1.54
C THR A 234 1.97 -1.24 2.82
N VAL A 235 1.39 -1.57 3.98
CA VAL A 235 1.95 -1.22 5.30
C VAL A 235 3.34 -1.83 5.51
N THR A 236 3.56 -3.06 5.04
CA THR A 236 4.81 -3.81 5.23
C THR A 236 5.80 -3.62 4.08
N GLY A 237 5.45 -2.84 3.06
CA GLY A 237 6.31 -2.60 1.89
C GLY A 237 6.76 -3.87 1.14
N PHE A 238 7.90 -3.73 0.47
CA PHE A 238 8.54 -4.82 -0.27
C PHE A 238 9.17 -5.87 0.66
N GLU A 239 9.54 -5.52 1.90
CA GLU A 239 10.05 -6.44 2.91
C GLU A 239 9.01 -7.52 3.23
N GLY A 240 7.78 -7.11 3.55
CA GLY A 240 6.70 -8.07 3.81
C GLY A 240 6.33 -8.91 2.58
N ARG A 241 6.58 -8.39 1.37
CA ARG A 241 6.42 -9.15 0.13
C ARG A 241 7.49 -10.23 -0.02
N ILE A 242 8.75 -9.91 0.26
CA ILE A 242 9.86 -10.88 0.25
C ILE A 242 9.53 -12.06 1.17
N THR A 243 9.13 -11.81 2.42
CA THR A 243 8.77 -12.88 3.37
C THR A 243 7.63 -13.77 2.84
N ARG A 244 6.62 -13.19 2.17
CA ARG A 244 5.52 -13.97 1.56
C ARG A 244 6.01 -14.84 0.41
N ILE A 245 6.91 -14.33 -0.43
CA ILE A 245 7.49 -15.07 -1.57
C ILE A 245 8.39 -16.20 -1.05
N GLU A 246 9.23 -15.96 -0.04
CA GLU A 246 10.07 -16.99 0.59
C GLU A 246 9.22 -18.14 1.15
N LYS A 247 8.12 -17.81 1.82
CA LYS A 247 7.16 -18.82 2.30
C LYS A 247 6.54 -19.61 1.16
N ALA A 248 6.21 -18.96 0.03
CA ALA A 248 5.70 -19.63 -1.16
C ALA A 248 6.76 -20.56 -1.78
N LYS A 249 8.03 -20.12 -1.85
CA LYS A 249 9.17 -20.91 -2.30
C LYS A 249 9.36 -22.17 -1.46
N LEU A 250 9.37 -22.04 -0.13
CA LEU A 250 9.50 -23.18 0.78
C LEU A 250 8.36 -24.19 0.60
N LYS A 251 7.12 -23.71 0.42
CA LYS A 251 5.96 -24.56 0.17
C LYS A 251 6.01 -25.27 -1.19
N ALA A 252 6.63 -24.68 -2.21
CA ALA A 252 6.80 -25.31 -3.51
C ALA A 252 7.85 -26.42 -3.52
N LEU A 253 8.76 -26.43 -2.53
CA LEU A 253 9.82 -27.43 -2.36
C LEU A 253 9.44 -28.60 -1.45
N SER A 254 8.33 -28.47 -0.70
CA SER A 254 7.79 -29.51 0.20
C SER A 254 6.81 -30.42 -0.51
#